data_AF-A0AAP3A4B7-F1
#
_entry.id   AF-A0AAP3A4B7-F1
#
_cell.length_a   1.000
_cell.length_b   1.000
_cell.length_c   1.000
_cell.angle_alpha   90.00
_cell.angle_beta   90.00
_cell.angle_gamma   90.00
#
_symmetry.space_group_name_H-M   'P 1'
#
loop_
_entity.id
_entity.type
_entity.pdbx_description
1 polymer ?
#
loop_
_entity_poly.entity_id
_entity_poly.type
_entity_poly.pdbx_seq_one_letter_code
_entity_poly.pdbx_strand_id
1 'polypeptide(L)'
;SLGITSSDAFHPQIFTLLHRFQLDHPGVTLHQMEDNMANLMTALSEAELDIAFVRLPCESSKAFNLRIIDEEPMVIALPRDNPLATQP
;
A
#
# COMPACT_ATOMS: atom_id res chain seq x y z
N SER A 1 -1.84 2.11 14.48
CA SER A 1 -0.77 2.53 13.55
C SER A 1 -0.90 1.76 12.25
N LEU A 2 -0.56 2.40 11.13
CA LEU A 2 -0.57 1.76 9.81
C LEU A 2 0.75 1.98 9.10
N GLY A 3 1.23 0.95 8.40
CA GLY A 3 2.40 0.98 7.54
C GLY A 3 2.02 1.10 6.09
N ILE A 4 2.82 1.80 5.29
CA ILE A 4 2.63 1.89 3.84
C ILE A 4 3.99 1.85 3.13
N THR A 5 4.06 1.15 1.99
CA THR A 5 5.24 1.28 1.13
C THR A 5 5.12 2.51 0.22
N SER A 6 6.25 3.07 -0.21
CA SER A 6 6.26 4.21 -1.13
C SER A 6 5.50 3.95 -2.44
N SER A 7 5.49 2.71 -2.92
CA SER A 7 4.71 2.31 -4.10
C SER A 7 3.20 2.29 -3.90
N ASP A 8 2.73 2.18 -2.66
CA ASP A 8 1.31 2.13 -2.30
C ASP A 8 0.79 3.48 -1.76
N ALA A 9 1.69 4.37 -1.32
CA ALA A 9 1.39 5.63 -0.64
C ALA A 9 0.41 6.54 -1.39
N PHE A 10 0.34 6.40 -2.72
CA PHE A 10 -0.53 7.22 -3.58
C PHE A 10 -1.70 6.48 -4.21
N HIS A 11 -2.01 5.26 -3.76
CA HIS A 11 -3.11 4.49 -4.34
C HIS A 11 -4.48 5.12 -4.00
N PRO A 12 -5.31 5.52 -4.98
CA PRO A 12 -6.56 6.26 -4.73
C PRO A 12 -7.54 5.54 -3.81
N GLN A 13 -7.59 4.20 -3.88
CA GLN A 13 -8.47 3.41 -3.04
C GLN A 13 -8.03 3.42 -1.56
N ILE A 14 -6.71 3.39 -1.30
CA ILE A 14 -6.18 3.45 0.07
C ILE A 14 -6.51 4.81 0.68
N PHE A 15 -6.28 5.90 -0.05
CA PHE A 15 -6.65 7.24 0.42
C PHE A 15 -8.14 7.38 0.72
N THR A 16 -8.99 6.89 -0.19
CA THR A 16 -10.45 6.92 -0.02
C THR A 16 -10.88 6.14 1.22
N LEU A 17 -10.30 4.95 1.43
CA LEU A 17 -10.55 4.11 2.60
C LEU A 17 -10.17 4.83 3.91
N LEU A 18 -8.95 5.36 3.99
CA LEU A 18 -8.45 6.03 5.20
C LEU A 18 -9.25 7.29 5.52
N HIS A 19 -9.60 8.06 4.49
CA HIS A 19 -10.44 9.25 4.66
C HIS A 19 -11.84 8.87 5.18
N ARG A 20 -12.47 7.86 4.58
CA ARG A 20 -13.78 7.39 5.04
C ARG A 20 -13.75 6.88 6.47
N PHE A 21 -12.72 6.12 6.82
CA PHE A 21 -12.53 5.60 8.17
C PHE A 21 -12.40 6.72 9.22
N GLN A 22 -11.65 7.78 8.93
CA GLN A 22 -11.56 8.94 9.83
C GLN A 22 -12.90 9.65 10.01
N LEU A 23 -13.71 9.77 8.94
CA LEU A 23 -15.04 10.39 9.01
C LEU A 23 -16.01 9.56 9.85
N ASP A 24 -16.00 8.24 9.68
CA ASP A 24 -16.86 7.32 10.43
C ASP A 24 -16.41 7.15 11.90
N HIS A 25 -15.14 7.44 12.19
CA HIS A 25 -14.52 7.27 13.51
C HIS A 25 -13.72 8.51 13.95
N PRO A 26 -14.37 9.65 14.25
CA PRO A 26 -13.69 10.92 14.55
C PRO A 26 -12.83 10.90 15.83
N GLY A 27 -13.01 9.91 16.70
CA GLY A 27 -12.19 9.71 17.90
C GLY A 27 -10.89 8.93 17.65
N VAL A 28 -10.65 8.44 16.43
CA VAL A 28 -9.48 7.64 16.10
C VAL A 28 -8.40 8.51 15.45
N THR A 29 -7.21 8.51 16.03
CA THR A 29 -6.01 9.13 15.43
C THR A 29 -5.30 8.10 14.55
N LEU A 30 -5.17 8.38 13.26
CA LEU A 30 -4.36 7.55 12.36
C LEU A 30 -2.89 7.94 12.45
N HIS A 31 -2.07 7.03 12.95
CA HIS A 31 -0.61 7.12 12.91
C HIS A 31 -0.08 6.34 11.72
N GLN A 32 0.55 7.01 10.76
CA GLN A 32 1.11 6.38 9.56
C GLN A 32 2.64 6.39 9.60
N MET A 33 3.26 5.30 9.15
CA MET A 33 4.69 5.24 8.85
C MET A 33 4.89 4.75 7.41
N GLU A 34 5.89 5.30 6.74
CA GLU A 34 6.34 4.80 5.45
C GLU A 34 7.69 4.10 5.64
N ASP A 35 7.80 2.86 5.17
CA ASP A 35 9.05 2.11 5.16
C ASP A 35 9.04 1.03 4.07
N ASN A 36 10.17 0.36 3.88
CA ASN A 36 10.28 -0.82 3.06
C ASN A 36 9.50 -2.00 3.65
N MET A 37 9.13 -2.92 2.77
CA MET A 37 8.29 -4.06 3.09
C MET A 37 8.87 -4.96 4.20
N ALA A 38 10.20 -5.16 4.26
CA ALA A 38 10.80 -6.00 5.29
C ALA A 38 10.62 -5.40 6.69
N ASN A 39 10.86 -4.09 6.84
CA ASN A 39 10.67 -3.39 8.10
C ASN A 39 9.19 -3.36 8.52
N LEU A 40 8.28 -3.13 7.58
CA LEU A 40 6.83 -3.17 7.87
C LEU A 40 6.37 -4.55 8.35
N MET A 41 6.90 -5.64 7.77
CA MET A 41 6.56 -6.99 8.21
C MET A 41 7.13 -7.29 9.62
N THR A 42 8.34 -6.81 9.92
CA THR A 42 8.91 -6.90 11.28
C THR A 42 8.04 -6.14 12.27
N ALA A 43 7.70 -4.89 12.00
CA ALA A 43 6.86 -4.07 12.87
C ALA A 43 5.45 -4.65 13.08
N LEU A 44 4.86 -5.31 12.06
CA LEU A 44 3.63 -6.09 12.23
C LEU A 44 3.83 -7.30 13.16
N SER A 45 4.94 -8.02 13.01
CA SER A 45 5.25 -9.20 13.84
C SER A 45 5.50 -8.84 15.31
N GLU A 46 6.04 -7.65 15.55
CA GLU A 46 6.33 -7.09 16.87
C GLU A 46 5.13 -6.31 17.46
N ALA A 47 4.00 -6.26 16.73
CA ALA A 47 2.78 -5.53 17.10
C ALA A 47 2.99 -4.01 17.30
N GLU A 48 4.00 -3.43 16.65
CA GLU A 48 4.19 -1.98 16.54
C GLU A 48 3.29 -1.37 15.44
N LEU A 49 2.88 -2.21 14.48
CA LEU A 49 1.89 -1.91 13.45
C LEU A 49 0.62 -2.74 13.62
N ASP A 50 -0.54 -2.11 13.39
CA ASP A 50 -1.81 -2.84 13.35
C ASP A 50 -2.08 -3.42 11.95
N ILE A 51 -1.76 -2.65 10.90
CA ILE A 51 -1.95 -3.03 9.49
C ILE A 51 -0.81 -2.48 8.63
N ALA A 52 -0.55 -3.11 7.48
CA ALA A 52 0.33 -2.55 6.46
C ALA A 52 -0.29 -2.71 5.07
N PHE A 53 -0.14 -1.66 4.25
CA PHE A 53 -0.42 -1.70 2.82
C PHE A 53 0.89 -2.00 2.09
N VAL A 54 0.89 -3.13 1.37
CA VAL A 54 2.07 -3.63 0.65
C VAL A 54 1.67 -4.20 -0.71
N ARG A 55 2.57 -4.14 -1.68
CA ARG A 55 2.44 -4.90 -2.93
C ARG A 55 2.84 -6.36 -2.76
N LEU A 56 2.11 -7.22 -3.45
CA LEU A 56 2.43 -8.64 -3.59
C LEU A 56 3.23 -8.87 -4.90
N PRO A 57 4.04 -9.95 -4.99
CA PRO A 57 4.23 -11.00 -3.99
C PRO A 57 5.17 -10.58 -2.85
N CYS A 58 4.86 -11.03 -1.64
CA CYS A 58 5.69 -10.87 -0.46
C CYS A 58 5.68 -12.19 0.33
N GLU A 59 6.82 -12.86 0.49
CA GLU A 59 6.85 -14.15 1.21
C GLU A 59 6.55 -13.97 2.70
N SER A 60 7.08 -12.92 3.32
CA SER A 60 6.82 -12.59 4.73
C SER A 60 5.36 -12.23 5.00
N SER A 61 4.60 -11.80 3.98
CA SER A 61 3.17 -11.49 4.15
C SER A 61 2.31 -12.74 4.37
N LYS A 62 2.81 -13.95 4.06
CA LYS A 62 2.10 -15.22 4.29
C LYS A 62 1.87 -15.53 5.78
N ALA A 63 2.63 -14.89 6.68
CA ALA A 63 2.44 -15.01 8.12
C ALA A 63 1.22 -14.22 8.64
N PHE A 64 0.62 -13.37 7.80
CA PHE A 64 -0.46 -12.46 8.18
C PHE A 64 -1.73 -12.72 7.36
N ASN A 65 -2.85 -12.19 7.87
CA ASN A 65 -4.09 -12.16 7.09
C ASN A 65 -3.96 -11.11 5.99
N LEU A 66 -4.23 -11.54 4.75
CA LEU A 66 -4.17 -10.67 3.58
C LEU A 66 -5.56 -10.37 3.06
N ARG A 67 -5.76 -9.12 2.66
CA ARG A 67 -6.93 -8.67 1.91
C ARG A 67 -6.46 -7.93 0.67
N ILE A 68 -6.82 -8.45 -0.50
CA ILE A 68 -6.55 -7.76 -1.76
C ILE A 68 -7.46 -6.52 -1.82
N ILE A 69 -6.84 -5.38 -2.10
CA ILE A 69 -7.52 -4.09 -2.26
C ILE A 69 -7.71 -3.81 -3.75
N ASP A 70 -6.66 -3.99 -4.54
CA ASP A 70 -6.68 -3.80 -5.98
C ASP A 70 -5.63 -4.68 -6.68
N GLU A 71 -5.79 -4.84 -7.99
CA GLU A 71 -4.81 -5.47 -8.89
C GLU A 71 -4.38 -4.45 -9.95
N GLU A 72 -3.16 -3.93 -9.83
CA GLU A 72 -2.63 -2.91 -10.74
C GLU A 72 -1.78 -3.54 -11.85
N PRO A 73 -2.02 -3.23 -13.13
CA PRO A 73 -1.18 -3.72 -14.21
C PRO A 73 0.21 -3.06 -14.15
N MET A 74 1.26 -3.86 -14.27
CA MET A 74 2.61 -3.34 -14.46
C MET A 74 2.76 -2.83 -15.90
N VAL A 75 3.04 -1.54 -16.03
CA VAL A 75 3.17 -0.86 -17.33
C VAL A 75 4.55 -0.21 -17.47
N ILE A 76 4.96 0.06 -18.71
CA ILE A 76 6.21 0.76 -19.02
C ILE A 76 5.89 2.24 -19.23
N ALA A 77 6.64 3.12 -18.56
CA ALA A 77 6.58 4.55 -18.82
C ALA A 77 7.52 4.90 -19.99
N LEU A 78 6.94 5.44 -21.07
CA LEU A 78 7.68 5.86 -22.26
C LEU A 78 7.54 7.36 -22.50
N PRO A 79 8.55 8.03 -23.06
CA PRO A 79 8.37 9.36 -23.63
C PRO A 79 7.22 9.38 -24.62
N ARG A 80 6.45 10.48 -24.67
CA ARG A 80 5.27 10.62 -25.55
C ARG A 80 5.57 10.32 -27.01
N ASP A 81 6.76 10.68 -27.47
CA ASP A 81 7.18 10.56 -28.88
C ASP A 81 7.89 9.22 -29.17
N ASN A 82 7.90 8.29 -28.22
CA ASN A 82 8.49 6.97 -28.43
C ASN A 82 7.64 6.15 -29.43
N PRO A 83 8.22 5.49 -30.44
CA PRO A 83 7.47 4.66 -31.39
C PRO A 83 6.64 3.53 -30.77
N LEU A 84 6.99 3.09 -29.56
CA LEU A 84 6.27 2.08 -28.79
C LEU A 84 5.16 2.68 -27.91
N ALA A 85 5.06 4.00 -27.77
CA ALA A 85 4.06 4.65 -26.91
C ALA A 85 2.61 4.49 -27.42
N THR A 86 2.43 4.17 -28.71
CA THR A 86 1.13 3.85 -29.30
C THR A 86 0.89 2.35 -29.44
N GLN A 87 1.81 1.52 -28.95
CA GLN A 87 1.65 0.07 -28.96
C GLN A 87 1.01 -0.38 -27.63
N PRO A 88 0.11 -1.37 -27.67
CA PRO A 88 -0.56 -1.90 -26.48
C PRO A 88 0.39 -2.64 -25.55
#